data_AF-A0A8H7KR20-F1
#
_entry.id   AF-A0A8H7KR20-F1
#
_cell.length_a   1.000
_cell.length_b   1.000
_cell.length_c   1.000
_cell.angle_alpha   90.00
_cell.angle_beta   90.00
_cell.angle_gamma   90.00
#
_symmetry.space_group_name_H-M   'P 1'
#
loop_
_entity.id
_entity.type
_entity.pdbx_description
1 polymer ?
#
loop_
_entity_poly.entity_id
_entity_poly.type
_entity_poly.pdbx_seq_one_letter_code
_entity_poly.pdbx_strand_id
1 'polypeptide(L)'
;MLGLRSTRSFAPAPPLRQLCGTPRTWGARHLTTGGTVTEVAPEGPPITETNRAEATLKRFWKNVAVDRRPDGVAVKLDQRTLRTPGGKPLVLPKSKAMLATLIAHEWDVQERTMKHHSLPMTSLASRAIDDLGEGATRDQVRAALLEYLDTDTIWYVSREYPSRSTLLLTGPSFFQDEPPPLVVLQDRHWEPLLDWARSTFDVEINKFESLLYNSQPEATKTKFDQLLQSLDAWEMAGEHHSSFPWSVLLLKPS
;
A
#
# COMPACT_ATOMS: atom_id res chain seq x y z
N MET A 1 -31.72 6.22 -62.96
CA MET A 1 -30.24 6.20 -62.92
C MET A 1 -29.82 5.37 -61.72
N LEU A 2 -29.06 4.30 -61.96
CA LEU A 2 -28.69 3.22 -61.02
C LEU A 2 -27.77 3.67 -59.87
N GLY A 3 -27.76 2.88 -58.78
CA GLY A 3 -26.63 2.78 -57.83
C GLY A 3 -27.02 2.52 -56.37
N LEU A 4 -27.63 1.36 -56.05
CA LEU A 4 -27.03 0.19 -55.36
C LEU A 4 -26.50 0.43 -53.92
N ARG A 5 -27.30 -0.04 -52.96
CA ARG A 5 -26.97 -0.28 -51.55
C ARG A 5 -26.17 -1.58 -51.42
N SER A 6 -25.06 -1.55 -50.68
CA SER A 6 -24.28 -2.75 -50.33
C SER A 6 -24.69 -3.27 -48.96
N THR A 7 -25.37 -4.41 -48.94
CA THR A 7 -25.61 -5.24 -47.76
C THR A 7 -24.52 -6.30 -47.68
N ARG A 8 -23.71 -6.30 -46.60
CA ARG A 8 -22.76 -7.38 -46.32
C ARG A 8 -23.51 -8.56 -45.70
N SER A 9 -23.48 -9.69 -46.40
CA SER A 9 -23.99 -10.99 -45.95
C SER A 9 -22.94 -11.69 -45.08
N PHE A 10 -23.37 -12.23 -43.94
CA PHE A 10 -22.57 -13.08 -43.05
C PHE A 10 -22.52 -14.51 -43.59
N ALA A 11 -21.32 -15.08 -43.74
CA ALA A 11 -21.11 -16.48 -44.09
C ALA A 11 -20.99 -17.36 -42.82
N PRO A 12 -21.50 -18.61 -42.83
CA PRO A 12 -21.45 -19.51 -41.68
C PRO A 12 -20.09 -20.20 -41.49
N ALA A 13 -19.75 -20.50 -40.23
CA ALA A 13 -18.50 -21.12 -39.81
C ALA A 13 -18.43 -22.64 -40.12
N PRO A 14 -17.24 -23.20 -40.45
CA PRO A 14 -17.07 -24.62 -40.72
C PRO A 14 -16.92 -25.49 -39.43
N PRO A 15 -17.26 -26.79 -39.48
CA PRO A 15 -17.31 -27.67 -38.30
C PRO A 15 -15.93 -28.21 -37.87
N LEU A 16 -15.79 -28.44 -36.57
CA LEU A 16 -14.60 -28.99 -35.89
C LEU A 16 -14.38 -30.47 -36.23
N ARG A 17 -13.26 -30.78 -36.89
CA ARG A 17 -12.78 -32.17 -37.08
C ARG A 17 -11.91 -32.60 -35.89
N GLN A 18 -12.38 -33.60 -35.16
CA GLN A 18 -11.56 -34.40 -34.25
C GLN A 18 -10.57 -35.24 -35.06
N LEU A 19 -9.27 -35.07 -34.79
CA LEU A 19 -8.22 -35.97 -35.26
C LEU A 19 -7.64 -36.68 -34.04
N CYS A 20 -8.17 -37.86 -33.73
CA CYS A 20 -7.50 -38.85 -32.90
C CYS A 20 -6.26 -39.36 -33.64
N GLY A 21 -5.07 -38.98 -33.18
CA GLY A 21 -3.79 -39.55 -33.57
C GLY A 21 -3.31 -40.56 -32.54
N THR A 22 -2.87 -41.72 -33.01
CA THR A 22 -2.38 -42.87 -32.23
C THR A 22 -1.07 -42.57 -31.46
N PRO A 23 -0.79 -43.28 -30.34
CA PRO A 23 0.38 -42.99 -29.52
C PRO A 23 1.66 -43.53 -30.17
N ARG A 24 2.57 -42.62 -30.53
CA ARG A 24 3.95 -42.98 -30.91
C ARG A 24 4.79 -43.17 -29.66
N THR A 25 5.26 -44.40 -29.47
CA THR A 25 6.26 -44.77 -28.45
C THR A 25 7.56 -44.01 -28.69
N TRP A 26 8.00 -43.23 -27.70
CA TRP A 26 9.33 -42.64 -27.69
C TRP A 26 10.24 -43.51 -26.83
N GLY A 27 11.22 -44.13 -27.48
CA GLY A 27 12.25 -44.94 -26.82
C GLY A 27 13.09 -44.10 -25.87
N ALA A 28 13.24 -44.61 -24.65
CA ALA A 28 14.17 -44.11 -23.66
C ALA A 28 15.61 -44.25 -24.20
N ARG A 29 16.30 -43.11 -24.33
CA ARG A 29 17.77 -43.07 -24.42
C ARG A 29 18.29 -42.40 -23.17
N HIS A 30 18.88 -43.22 -22.31
CA HIS A 30 19.66 -42.77 -21.17
C HIS A 30 20.91 -42.05 -21.68
N LEU A 31 21.04 -40.77 -21.33
CA LEU A 31 22.29 -40.02 -21.44
C LEU A 31 22.72 -39.63 -20.02
N THR A 32 23.66 -40.40 -19.49
CA THR A 32 24.43 -40.04 -18.30
C THR A 32 25.49 -39.03 -18.69
N THR A 33 25.34 -37.78 -18.23
CA THR A 33 26.43 -36.80 -18.23
C THR A 33 26.68 -36.37 -16.80
N GLY A 34 27.75 -36.89 -16.22
CA GLY A 34 28.33 -36.36 -14.99
C GLY A 34 28.96 -35.00 -15.29
N GLY A 35 28.28 -33.94 -14.86
CA GLY A 35 28.84 -32.59 -14.81
C GLY A 35 28.80 -32.12 -13.36
N THR A 36 29.96 -31.91 -12.77
CA THR A 36 30.11 -31.16 -11.52
C THR A 36 29.56 -29.75 -11.76
N VAL A 37 28.38 -29.45 -11.20
CA VAL A 37 27.84 -28.09 -11.16
C VAL A 37 28.68 -27.32 -10.15
N THR A 38 29.63 -26.54 -10.63
CA THR A 38 30.25 -25.49 -9.84
C THR A 38 29.19 -24.42 -9.63
N GLU A 39 28.66 -24.33 -8.41
CA GLU A 39 27.73 -23.29 -8.00
C GLU A 39 28.44 -21.94 -8.09
N VAL A 40 28.13 -21.17 -9.14
CA VAL A 40 28.60 -19.79 -9.29
C VAL A 40 27.80 -18.94 -8.32
N ALA A 41 28.45 -18.42 -7.28
CA ALA A 41 27.84 -17.47 -6.37
C ALA A 41 27.38 -16.22 -7.15
N PRO A 42 26.14 -15.74 -6.98
CA PRO A 42 25.70 -14.52 -7.64
C PRO A 42 26.48 -13.32 -7.10
N GLU A 43 27.05 -12.51 -7.99
CA GLU A 43 27.62 -11.20 -7.66
C GLU A 43 26.50 -10.27 -7.18
N GLY A 44 26.29 -10.25 -5.88
CA GLY A 44 25.44 -9.31 -5.16
C GLY A 44 26.13 -8.87 -3.86
N PRO A 45 25.58 -7.87 -3.15
CA PRO A 45 26.09 -7.49 -1.84
C PRO A 45 26.21 -8.72 -0.92
N PRO A 46 27.22 -8.77 -0.03
CA PRO A 46 27.53 -9.97 0.73
C PRO A 46 26.28 -10.49 1.46
N ILE A 47 25.90 -11.75 1.17
CA ILE A 47 24.71 -12.41 1.71
C ILE A 47 24.79 -12.35 3.23
N THR A 48 24.01 -11.46 3.81
CA THR A 48 24.00 -11.27 5.25
C THR A 48 23.09 -12.32 5.87
N GLU A 49 23.32 -12.67 7.13
CA GLU A 49 22.48 -13.67 7.80
C GLU A 49 21.01 -13.23 7.88
N THR A 50 20.73 -11.93 7.95
CA THR A 50 19.38 -11.36 7.77
C THR A 50 18.78 -11.74 6.42
N ASN A 51 19.51 -11.57 5.33
CA ASN A 51 19.06 -11.94 3.98
C ASN A 51 18.90 -13.46 3.85
N ARG A 52 19.74 -14.24 4.54
CA ARG A 52 19.57 -15.70 4.63
C ARG A 52 18.30 -16.07 5.38
N ALA A 53 17.98 -15.34 6.45
CA ALA A 53 16.75 -15.51 7.22
C ALA A 53 15.51 -15.20 6.40
N GLU A 54 15.56 -14.13 5.61
CA GLU A 54 14.51 -13.77 4.66
C GLU A 54 14.32 -14.88 3.63
N ALA A 55 15.42 -15.43 3.09
CA ALA A 55 15.37 -16.51 2.11
C ALA A 55 14.92 -17.87 2.68
N THR A 56 15.26 -18.19 3.93
CA THR A 56 14.96 -19.51 4.55
C THR A 56 13.75 -19.49 5.48
N LEU A 57 13.27 -18.31 5.86
CA LEU A 57 12.20 -18.06 6.83
C LEU A 57 12.36 -18.78 8.17
N LYS A 58 13.59 -19.12 8.57
CA LYS A 58 13.88 -19.82 9.82
C LYS A 58 14.63 -18.91 10.78
N ARG A 59 14.26 -18.97 12.07
CA ARG A 59 15.02 -18.30 13.12
C ARG A 59 16.39 -18.97 13.26
N PHE A 60 17.43 -18.15 13.14
CA PHE A 60 18.82 -18.59 13.26
C PHE A 60 19.58 -17.87 14.38
N TRP A 61 18.95 -16.87 15.02
CA TRP A 61 19.52 -16.09 16.13
C TRP A 61 18.96 -16.53 17.48
N LYS A 62 19.74 -16.32 18.54
CA LYS A 62 19.30 -16.58 19.92
C LYS A 62 18.88 -15.30 20.62
N ASN A 63 19.74 -14.30 20.62
CA ASN A 63 19.56 -13.06 21.36
C ASN A 63 19.24 -11.90 20.44
N VAL A 64 18.38 -10.98 20.89
CA VAL A 64 18.13 -9.70 20.23
C VAL A 64 18.49 -8.58 21.19
N ALA A 65 19.24 -7.59 20.72
CA ALA A 65 19.69 -6.48 21.54
C ALA A 65 19.59 -5.14 20.80
N VAL A 66 19.31 -4.09 21.56
CA VAL A 66 19.36 -2.71 21.07
C VAL A 66 20.72 -2.12 21.41
N ASP A 67 21.46 -1.72 20.39
CA ASP A 67 22.82 -1.18 20.48
C ASP A 67 22.81 0.33 20.26
N ARG A 68 23.12 1.10 21.31
CA ARG A 68 23.22 2.57 21.21
C ARG A 68 24.61 2.96 20.77
N ARG A 69 24.72 3.62 19.63
CA ARG A 69 25.98 4.04 19.01
C ARG A 69 26.08 5.57 18.89
N PRO A 70 27.27 6.11 18.58
CA PRO A 70 27.41 7.54 18.29
C PRO A 70 26.57 8.00 17.10
N ASP A 71 26.44 7.16 16.07
CA ASP A 71 25.73 7.39 14.81
C ASP A 71 24.21 7.13 14.87
N GLY A 72 23.72 6.39 15.88
CA GLY A 72 22.30 6.09 16.02
C GLY A 72 22.00 4.93 16.97
N VAL A 73 20.83 4.32 16.81
CA VAL A 73 20.39 3.14 17.55
C VAL A 73 20.21 2.00 16.56
N ALA A 74 20.98 0.93 16.73
CA ALA A 74 20.94 -0.24 15.85
C ALA A 74 20.29 -1.43 16.58
N VAL A 75 19.62 -2.30 15.83
CA VAL A 75 19.15 -3.59 16.34
C VAL A 75 20.15 -4.67 15.95
N LYS A 76 20.57 -5.49 16.93
CA LYS A 76 21.47 -6.61 16.72
C LYS A 76 20.75 -7.93 16.94
N LEU A 77 21.01 -8.87 16.03
CA LEU A 77 20.73 -10.29 16.22
C LEU A 77 22.06 -10.96 16.60
N ASP A 78 22.13 -11.48 17.82
CA ASP A 78 23.34 -11.94 18.48
C ASP A 78 24.47 -10.88 18.47
N GLN A 79 25.37 -10.95 17.49
CA GLN A 79 26.49 -10.01 17.33
C GLN A 79 26.40 -9.19 16.05
N ARG A 80 25.43 -9.46 15.18
CA ARG A 80 25.32 -8.85 13.85
C ARG A 80 24.24 -7.79 13.82
N THR A 81 24.53 -6.69 13.13
CA THR A 81 23.56 -5.61 12.93
C THR A 81 22.51 -6.04 11.91
N LEU A 82 21.25 -5.81 12.22
CA LEU A 82 20.14 -6.05 11.31
C LEU A 82 20.32 -5.17 10.05
N ARG A 83 19.92 -5.70 8.89
CA ARG A 83 20.03 -5.01 7.61
C ARG A 83 18.66 -4.92 6.95
N THR A 84 18.47 -3.89 6.15
CA THR A 84 17.30 -3.73 5.30
C THR A 84 17.38 -4.70 4.10
N PRO A 85 16.26 -4.98 3.42
CA PRO A 85 16.27 -5.74 2.17
C PRO A 85 17.20 -5.12 1.10
N GLY A 86 17.35 -3.79 1.07
CA GLY A 86 18.33 -3.08 0.24
C GLY A 86 19.79 -3.26 0.67
N GLY A 87 20.06 -4.02 1.74
CA GLY A 87 21.40 -4.34 2.24
C GLY A 87 22.04 -3.26 3.11
N LYS A 88 21.34 -2.15 3.38
CA LYS A 88 21.81 -1.07 4.26
C LYS A 88 21.71 -1.52 5.73
N PRO A 89 22.60 -1.06 6.63
CA PRO A 89 22.46 -1.33 8.06
C PRO A 89 21.21 -0.62 8.62
N LEU A 90 20.38 -1.34 9.37
CA LEU A 90 19.18 -0.79 10.00
C LEU A 90 19.57 0.03 11.25
N VAL A 91 19.94 1.29 11.01
CA VAL A 91 20.32 2.25 12.05
C VAL A 91 19.28 3.34 12.11
N LEU A 92 18.67 3.50 13.30
CA LEU A 92 17.65 4.50 13.56
C LEU A 92 18.26 5.76 14.20
N PRO A 93 17.69 6.95 13.98
CA PRO A 93 18.06 8.16 14.71
C PRO A 93 17.90 7.97 16.22
N LYS A 94 18.72 8.66 17.03
CA LYS A 94 18.66 8.60 18.50
C LYS A 94 17.30 9.00 19.08
N SER A 95 16.60 9.93 18.40
CA SER A 95 15.24 10.34 18.76
C SER A 95 14.21 9.21 18.64
N LYS A 96 14.48 8.18 17.82
CA LYS A 96 13.58 7.06 17.51
C LYS A 96 13.96 5.78 18.26
N ALA A 97 14.55 5.90 19.47
CA ALA A 97 14.98 4.75 20.27
C ALA A 97 13.83 3.78 20.63
N MET A 98 12.61 4.29 20.85
CA MET A 98 11.44 3.43 21.10
C MET A 98 11.11 2.54 19.90
N LEU A 99 11.23 3.06 18.68
CA LEU A 99 11.01 2.27 17.47
C LEU A 99 12.04 1.13 17.37
N ALA A 100 13.29 1.38 17.73
CA ALA A 100 14.32 0.34 17.78
C ALA A 100 13.99 -0.76 18.81
N THR A 101 13.41 -0.39 19.96
CA THR A 101 12.92 -1.38 20.96
C THR A 101 11.75 -2.20 20.43
N LEU A 102 10.79 -1.58 19.72
CA LEU A 102 9.69 -2.30 19.09
C LEU A 102 10.20 -3.28 18.03
N ILE A 103 11.13 -2.85 17.18
CA ILE A 103 11.78 -3.73 16.20
C ILE A 103 12.49 -4.87 16.94
N ALA A 104 13.28 -4.60 17.98
CA ALA A 104 13.92 -5.67 18.75
C ALA A 104 12.91 -6.69 19.30
N HIS A 105 11.77 -6.22 19.79
CA HIS A 105 10.69 -7.09 20.26
C HIS A 105 10.07 -7.92 19.12
N GLU A 106 9.81 -7.34 17.94
CA GLU A 106 9.32 -8.08 16.78
C GLU A 106 10.19 -9.28 16.43
N TRP A 107 11.51 -9.09 16.49
CA TRP A 107 12.50 -10.11 16.18
C TRP A 107 12.71 -11.12 17.32
N ASP A 108 12.46 -10.75 18.57
CA ASP A 108 12.58 -11.65 19.71
C ASP A 108 11.40 -12.64 19.79
N VAL A 109 10.20 -12.16 19.45
CA VAL A 109 8.94 -12.93 19.44
C VAL A 109 8.90 -13.99 18.33
N GLN A 110 9.73 -13.89 17.29
CA GLN A 110 9.73 -14.87 16.20
C GLN A 110 10.07 -16.27 16.70
N GLU A 111 9.26 -17.28 16.39
CA GLU A 111 9.53 -18.66 16.80
C GLU A 111 10.43 -19.38 15.77
N ARG A 112 10.13 -20.64 15.44
CA ARG A 112 10.92 -21.45 14.50
C ARG A 112 10.88 -20.92 13.07
N THR A 113 9.75 -20.37 12.66
CA THR A 113 9.51 -19.84 11.32
C THR A 113 9.17 -18.36 11.40
N MET A 114 9.91 -17.54 10.67
CA MET A 114 9.71 -16.10 10.58
C MET A 114 8.48 -15.80 9.72
N LYS A 115 7.61 -14.92 10.22
CA LYS A 115 6.41 -14.49 9.50
C LYS A 115 6.51 -13.01 9.15
N HIS A 116 6.60 -12.68 7.85
CA HIS A 116 6.72 -11.28 7.41
C HIS A 116 5.61 -10.36 7.92
N HIS A 117 4.37 -10.85 7.99
CA HIS A 117 3.24 -10.08 8.50
C HIS A 117 3.35 -9.73 10.00
N SER A 118 4.31 -10.30 10.72
CA SER A 118 4.60 -10.00 12.14
C SER A 118 5.79 -9.05 12.33
N LEU A 119 6.29 -8.46 11.23
CA LEU A 119 7.41 -7.51 11.24
C LEU A 119 7.01 -6.10 10.71
N PRO A 120 5.88 -5.50 11.13
CA PRO A 120 5.43 -4.22 10.58
C PRO A 120 6.40 -3.05 10.85
N MET A 121 6.97 -2.93 12.05
CA MET A 121 7.91 -1.86 12.41
C MET A 121 9.24 -2.03 11.67
N THR A 122 9.69 -3.27 11.50
CA THR A 122 10.88 -3.57 10.69
C THR A 122 10.66 -3.19 9.22
N SER A 123 9.49 -3.52 8.66
CA SER A 123 9.14 -3.16 7.28
C SER A 123 9.09 -1.64 7.10
N LEU A 124 8.44 -0.94 8.04
CA LEU A 124 8.36 0.51 8.07
C LEU A 124 9.74 1.17 8.10
N ALA A 125 10.60 0.73 9.01
CA ALA A 125 11.95 1.27 9.17
C ALA A 125 12.84 0.97 7.95
N SER A 126 12.70 -0.22 7.36
CA SER A 126 13.45 -0.58 6.14
C SER A 126 13.06 0.31 4.97
N ARG A 127 11.76 0.56 4.77
CA ARG A 127 11.26 1.43 3.70
C ARG A 127 11.68 2.89 3.89
N ALA A 128 11.70 3.38 5.13
CA ALA A 128 12.22 4.72 5.45
C ALA A 128 13.70 4.89 5.01
N ILE A 129 14.53 3.86 5.20
CA ILE A 129 15.97 3.90 4.91
C ILE A 129 16.28 3.60 3.43
N ASP A 130 15.55 2.68 2.83
CA ASP A 130 15.81 2.21 1.47
C ASP A 130 15.21 3.15 0.42
N ASP A 131 13.94 3.53 0.59
CA ASP A 131 13.10 4.09 -0.48
C ASP A 131 12.70 5.57 -0.28
N LEU A 132 12.60 6.03 0.99
CA LEU A 132 11.92 7.29 1.32
C LEU A 132 12.84 8.42 1.82
N GLY A 133 14.16 8.20 1.75
CA GLY A 133 15.17 9.22 2.05
C GLY A 133 15.10 10.39 1.06
N GLU A 134 15.70 10.22 -0.12
CA GLU A 134 15.72 11.21 -1.19
C GLU A 134 15.58 10.50 -2.55
N GLY A 135 14.96 11.16 -3.53
CA GLY A 135 14.90 10.69 -4.91
C GLY A 135 13.52 10.29 -5.43
N ALA A 136 13.50 9.70 -6.62
CA ALA A 136 12.28 9.50 -7.42
C ALA A 136 11.21 8.65 -6.74
N THR A 137 11.58 7.64 -5.94
CA THR A 137 10.62 6.78 -5.23
C THR A 137 9.81 7.57 -4.21
N ARG A 138 10.44 8.53 -3.52
CA ARG A 138 9.76 9.42 -2.58
C ARG A 138 8.77 10.33 -3.30
N ASP A 139 9.15 10.89 -4.45
CA ASP A 139 8.25 11.72 -5.27
C ASP A 139 7.05 10.92 -5.79
N GLN A 140 7.25 9.67 -6.20
CA GLN A 140 6.16 8.77 -6.61
C GLN A 140 5.20 8.48 -5.47
N VAL A 141 5.72 8.20 -4.27
CA VAL A 141 4.90 8.00 -3.07
C VAL A 141 4.12 9.26 -2.71
N ARG A 142 4.74 10.43 -2.80
CA ARG A 142 4.06 11.72 -2.59
C ARG A 142 2.92 11.93 -3.58
N ALA A 143 3.18 11.71 -4.87
CA ALA A 143 2.16 11.84 -5.91
C ALA A 143 0.99 10.87 -5.68
N ALA A 144 1.27 9.61 -5.35
CA ALA A 144 0.25 8.62 -5.04
C ALA A 144 -0.62 9.03 -3.84
N LEU A 145 -0.03 9.61 -2.79
CA LEU A 145 -0.77 10.10 -1.63
C LEU A 145 -1.67 11.30 -1.94
N LEU A 146 -1.24 12.18 -2.86
CA LEU A 146 -2.07 13.28 -3.34
C LEU A 146 -3.26 12.78 -4.17
N GLU A 147 -3.11 11.71 -4.95
CA GLU A 147 -4.23 11.10 -5.67
C GLU A 147 -5.32 10.57 -4.71
N TYR A 148 -4.92 10.07 -3.54
CA TYR A 148 -5.89 9.67 -2.50
C TYR A 148 -6.70 10.84 -1.93
N LEU A 149 -6.20 12.08 -2.02
CA LEU A 149 -6.91 13.24 -1.48
C LEU A 149 -8.28 13.46 -2.15
N ASP A 150 -8.39 13.17 -3.45
CA ASP A 150 -9.66 13.30 -4.19
C ASP A 150 -10.66 12.18 -3.88
N THR A 151 -10.19 11.07 -3.30
CA THR A 151 -10.97 9.85 -3.05
C THR A 151 -11.09 9.49 -1.57
N ASP A 152 -10.69 10.39 -0.66
CA ASP A 152 -10.82 10.12 0.78
C ASP A 152 -12.29 9.99 1.19
N THR A 153 -12.60 8.98 1.99
CA THR A 153 -13.96 8.61 2.40
C THR A 153 -14.65 9.72 3.19
N ILE A 154 -13.92 10.51 3.97
CA ILE A 154 -14.54 11.55 4.82
C ILE A 154 -15.09 12.72 4.01
N TRP A 155 -14.64 12.89 2.76
CA TRP A 155 -15.18 13.90 1.85
C TRP A 155 -16.54 13.49 1.27
N TYR A 156 -16.93 12.21 1.36
CA TYR A 156 -18.14 11.68 0.73
C TYR A 156 -19.31 11.64 1.71
N VAL A 157 -20.26 12.54 1.53
CA VAL A 157 -21.49 12.56 2.33
C VAL A 157 -22.61 11.88 1.56
N SER A 158 -23.34 10.99 2.23
CA SER A 158 -24.49 10.33 1.62
C SER A 158 -25.63 11.33 1.47
N ARG A 159 -26.19 11.44 0.26
CA ARG A 159 -27.58 11.89 0.09
C ARG A 159 -28.40 10.64 -0.21
N GLU A 160 -29.40 10.34 0.61
CA GLU A 160 -30.34 9.29 0.25
C GLU A 160 -31.16 9.78 -0.97
N TYR A 161 -31.03 9.06 -2.09
CA TYR A 161 -32.03 9.13 -3.16
C TYR A 161 -33.25 8.33 -2.68
N PRO A 162 -34.49 8.87 -2.79
CA PRO A 162 -35.66 8.06 -2.51
C PRO A 162 -35.61 6.80 -3.37
N SER A 163 -35.72 5.64 -2.73
CA SER A 163 -35.62 4.36 -3.41
C SER A 163 -36.56 4.33 -4.62
N ARG A 164 -36.10 3.82 -5.78
CA ARG A 164 -36.95 3.68 -6.98
C ARG A 164 -38.20 2.82 -6.73
N SER A 165 -38.20 1.99 -5.69
CA SER A 165 -39.37 1.22 -5.26
C SER A 165 -40.44 2.07 -4.56
N THR A 166 -40.06 3.20 -3.97
CA THR A 166 -40.98 4.13 -3.28
C THR A 166 -41.62 5.13 -4.25
N LEU A 167 -40.94 5.44 -5.36
CA LEU A 167 -41.42 6.42 -6.35
C LEU A 167 -42.63 5.96 -7.19
N LEU A 168 -42.94 4.65 -7.21
CA LEU A 168 -44.05 4.12 -8.01
C LEU A 168 -45.31 3.76 -7.21
N LEU A 169 -45.23 3.71 -5.88
CA LEU A 169 -46.37 3.31 -5.03
C LEU A 169 -46.94 4.43 -4.17
N THR A 170 -46.26 5.58 -4.10
CA THR A 170 -46.64 6.66 -3.21
C THR A 170 -46.44 8.00 -3.91
N GLY A 171 -47.55 8.76 -4.02
CA GLY A 171 -47.58 10.11 -4.60
C GLY A 171 -46.73 11.12 -3.82
N PRO A 172 -46.88 12.43 -4.09
CA PRO A 172 -45.93 13.50 -3.76
C PRO A 172 -45.80 13.86 -2.25
N SER A 173 -45.96 12.90 -1.33
CA SER A 173 -46.04 13.16 0.11
C SER A 173 -45.33 12.13 1.00
N PHE A 174 -44.36 11.39 0.49
CA PHE A 174 -43.36 10.73 1.36
C PHE A 174 -42.06 11.54 1.35
N PHE A 175 -42.17 12.82 1.70
CA PHE A 175 -41.03 13.56 2.21
C PHE A 175 -40.78 12.98 3.60
N GLN A 176 -39.73 12.17 3.74
CA GLN A 176 -39.20 11.89 5.07
C GLN A 176 -38.73 13.22 5.64
N ASP A 177 -39.40 13.72 6.67
CA ASP A 177 -39.08 15.00 7.34
C ASP A 177 -37.78 14.94 8.15
N GLU A 178 -37.13 13.78 8.23
CA GLU A 178 -35.90 13.56 9.00
C GLU A 178 -34.78 13.01 8.09
N PRO A 179 -33.55 13.52 8.21
CA PRO A 179 -32.42 13.00 7.45
C PRO A 179 -32.18 11.52 7.77
N PRO A 180 -31.65 10.75 6.80
CA PRO A 180 -31.35 9.34 7.01
C PRO A 180 -30.39 9.15 8.19
N PRO A 181 -30.50 8.07 8.98
CA PRO A 181 -29.64 7.86 10.16
C PRO A 181 -28.14 7.90 9.86
N LEU A 182 -27.73 7.50 8.65
CA LEU A 182 -26.33 7.58 8.22
C LEU A 182 -25.85 9.04 8.08
N VAL A 183 -26.67 9.92 7.50
CA VAL A 183 -26.32 11.35 7.33
C VAL A 183 -26.15 12.00 8.70
N VAL A 184 -27.04 11.70 9.65
CA VAL A 184 -26.93 12.19 11.03
C VAL A 184 -25.61 11.76 11.69
N LEU A 185 -25.17 10.51 11.45
CA LEU A 185 -23.90 10.01 11.98
C LEU A 185 -22.69 10.64 11.28
N GLN A 186 -22.74 10.80 9.96
CA GLN A 186 -21.69 11.48 9.20
C GLN A 186 -21.53 12.93 9.65
N ASP A 187 -22.62 13.69 9.74
CA ASP A 187 -22.57 15.08 10.20
C ASP A 187 -22.03 15.18 11.64
N ARG A 188 -22.47 14.28 12.53
CA ARG A 188 -22.05 14.28 13.94
C ARG A 188 -20.55 13.97 14.11
N HIS A 189 -20.01 13.03 13.34
CA HIS A 189 -18.66 12.51 13.58
C HIS A 189 -17.62 12.98 12.58
N TRP A 190 -18.01 13.31 11.34
CA TRP A 190 -17.09 13.70 10.28
C TRP A 190 -17.00 15.21 10.14
N GLU A 191 -18.09 15.98 10.28
CA GLU A 191 -18.02 17.45 10.16
C GLU A 191 -16.99 18.09 11.12
N PRO A 192 -16.85 17.66 12.39
CA PRO A 192 -15.80 18.17 13.27
C PRO A 192 -14.38 17.93 12.73
N LEU A 193 -14.14 16.81 12.05
CA LEU A 193 -12.86 16.50 11.42
C LEU A 193 -12.63 17.38 10.18
N LEU A 194 -13.68 17.64 9.39
CA LEU A 194 -13.63 18.54 8.24
C LEU A 194 -13.31 19.97 8.68
N ASP A 195 -13.97 20.45 9.73
CA ASP A 195 -13.76 21.80 10.28
C ASP A 195 -12.37 21.95 10.91
N TRP A 196 -11.92 20.93 11.63
CA TRP A 196 -10.54 20.88 12.12
C TRP A 196 -9.54 20.91 10.96
N ALA A 197 -9.78 20.17 9.87
CA ALA A 197 -8.90 20.14 8.70
C ALA A 197 -8.82 21.51 8.02
N ARG A 198 -9.99 22.13 7.79
CA ARG A 198 -10.11 23.47 7.19
C ARG A 198 -9.35 24.51 8.01
N SER A 199 -9.52 24.50 9.33
CA SER A 199 -8.90 25.48 10.23
C SER A 199 -7.41 25.24 10.46
N THR A 200 -6.98 23.99 10.61
CA THR A 200 -5.58 23.63 10.89
C THR A 200 -4.68 23.88 9.69
N PHE A 201 -5.15 23.54 8.48
CA PHE A 201 -4.35 23.67 7.27
C PHE A 201 -4.66 24.93 6.45
N ASP A 202 -5.68 25.70 6.87
CA ASP A 202 -6.16 26.90 6.17
C ASP A 202 -6.50 26.58 4.70
N VAL A 203 -7.37 25.59 4.52
CA VAL A 203 -7.77 25.06 3.21
C VAL A 203 -9.28 24.95 3.07
N GLU A 204 -9.76 25.09 1.84
CA GLU A 204 -11.13 24.74 1.49
C GLU A 204 -11.24 23.26 1.14
N ILE A 205 -12.31 22.62 1.58
CA ILE A 205 -12.53 21.20 1.34
C ILE A 205 -13.95 20.98 0.82
N ASN A 206 -14.02 20.46 -0.40
CA ASN A 206 -15.26 20.10 -1.05
C ASN A 206 -15.78 18.77 -0.50
N LYS A 207 -17.10 18.73 -0.25
CA LYS A 207 -17.84 17.50 0.03
C LYS A 207 -18.44 16.98 -1.28
N PHE A 208 -18.42 15.66 -1.46
CA PHE A 208 -18.92 14.99 -2.65
C PHE A 208 -20.09 14.06 -2.30
N GLU A 209 -21.08 13.98 -3.18
CA GLU A 209 -22.27 13.12 -2.99
C GLU A 209 -22.23 11.87 -3.90
N SER A 210 -21.36 11.88 -4.91
CA SER A 210 -21.19 10.82 -5.91
C SER A 210 -19.75 10.38 -5.90
N LEU A 211 -19.44 9.12 -6.21
CA LEU A 211 -18.06 8.60 -6.36
C LEU A 211 -17.38 9.02 -7.67
N LEU A 212 -18.12 9.65 -8.59
CA LEU A 212 -17.65 9.97 -9.93
C LEU A 212 -17.34 11.47 -10.07
N TYR A 213 -16.19 11.77 -10.68
CA TYR A 213 -15.75 13.12 -11.09
C TYR A 213 -15.63 14.13 -9.96
N ASN A 214 -14.87 13.78 -8.92
CA ASN A 214 -14.58 14.66 -7.79
C ASN A 214 -13.12 15.09 -7.81
N SER A 215 -12.89 16.38 -7.55
CA SER A 215 -11.55 16.92 -7.36
C SER A 215 -11.60 17.96 -6.25
N GLN A 216 -10.66 17.87 -5.33
CA GLN A 216 -10.42 18.93 -4.38
C GLN A 216 -9.84 20.17 -5.08
N PRO A 217 -9.99 21.38 -4.51
CA PRO A 217 -9.41 22.59 -5.08
C PRO A 217 -7.89 22.47 -5.23
N GLU A 218 -7.34 23.04 -6.32
CA GLU A 218 -5.90 23.01 -6.58
C GLU A 218 -5.08 23.71 -5.47
N ALA A 219 -5.65 24.74 -4.84
CA ALA A 219 -5.04 25.40 -3.69
C ALA A 219 -4.85 24.42 -2.52
N THR A 220 -5.85 23.59 -2.24
CA THR A 220 -5.84 22.56 -1.20
C THR A 220 -4.82 21.48 -1.52
N LYS A 221 -4.81 20.97 -2.76
CA LYS A 221 -3.80 20.01 -3.23
C LYS A 221 -2.38 20.53 -3.09
N THR A 222 -2.15 21.81 -3.45
CA THR A 222 -0.84 22.46 -3.33
C THR A 222 -0.39 22.56 -1.87
N LYS A 223 -1.30 22.92 -0.96
CA LYS A 223 -1.00 22.98 0.48
C LYS A 223 -0.64 21.60 1.04
N PHE A 224 -1.41 20.57 0.68
CA PHE A 224 -1.12 19.21 1.09
C PHE A 224 0.18 18.67 0.48
N ASP A 225 0.50 19.02 -0.77
CA ASP A 225 1.81 18.68 -1.37
C ASP A 225 2.96 19.32 -0.60
N GLN A 226 2.84 20.60 -0.22
CA GLN A 226 3.84 21.29 0.61
C GLN A 226 4.02 20.61 1.98
N LEU A 227 2.93 20.15 2.60
CA LEU A 227 2.99 19.40 3.85
C LEU A 227 3.72 18.07 3.66
N LEU A 228 3.39 17.29 2.64
CA LEU A 228 4.07 16.02 2.33
C LEU A 228 5.56 16.22 2.00
N GLN A 229 5.91 17.34 1.35
CA GLN A 229 7.31 17.69 1.09
C GLN A 229 8.08 17.95 2.41
N SER A 230 7.42 18.50 3.43
CA SER A 230 8.05 18.82 4.72
C SER A 230 8.31 17.62 5.62
N LEU A 231 7.63 16.48 5.39
CA LEU A 231 7.75 15.27 6.21
C LEU A 231 9.15 14.67 6.11
N ASP A 232 9.69 14.14 7.20
CA ASP A 232 10.95 13.37 7.12
C ASP A 232 10.73 11.99 6.43
N ALA A 233 11.80 11.24 6.17
CA ALA A 233 11.70 9.91 5.56
C ALA A 233 10.90 8.89 6.40
N TRP A 234 10.88 9.06 7.72
CA TRP A 234 10.23 8.16 8.67
C TRP A 234 8.74 8.48 8.81
N GLU A 235 8.40 9.77 8.87
CA GLU A 235 7.04 10.27 8.82
C GLU A 235 6.40 9.87 7.50
N MET A 236 7.11 10.08 6.37
CA MET A 236 6.64 9.65 5.05
C MET A 236 6.36 8.14 5.00
N ALA A 237 7.21 7.31 5.63
CA ALA A 237 6.98 5.87 5.74
C ALA A 237 5.71 5.56 6.54
N GLY A 238 5.50 6.26 7.65
CA GLY A 238 4.31 6.15 8.50
C GLY A 238 3.03 6.49 7.75
N GLU A 239 3.03 7.62 7.03
CA GLU A 239 1.87 8.07 6.26
C GLU A 239 1.54 7.09 5.13
N HIS A 240 2.54 6.65 4.36
CA HIS A 240 2.32 5.71 3.26
C HIS A 240 1.84 4.32 3.72
N HIS A 241 2.23 3.87 4.92
CA HIS A 241 1.78 2.59 5.45
C HIS A 241 0.38 2.66 6.09
N SER A 242 -0.08 3.87 6.43
CA SER A 242 -1.41 4.07 6.99
C SER A 242 -2.47 3.79 5.93
N SER A 243 -3.46 2.95 6.26
CA SER A 243 -4.55 2.58 5.33
C SER A 243 -5.38 3.79 4.87
N PHE A 244 -5.32 4.89 5.63
CA PHE A 244 -5.99 6.15 5.36
C PHE A 244 -5.01 7.28 5.69
N PRO A 245 -4.14 7.68 4.76
CA PRO A 245 -3.05 8.62 5.03
C PRO A 245 -3.58 9.95 5.55
N TRP A 246 -4.66 10.46 4.96
CA TRP A 246 -5.25 11.72 5.42
C TRP A 246 -5.96 11.56 6.75
N SER A 247 -6.69 10.46 7.00
CA SER A 247 -7.29 10.25 8.33
C SER A 247 -6.24 10.23 9.45
N VAL A 248 -5.03 9.73 9.21
CA VAL A 248 -3.94 9.73 10.22
C VAL A 248 -3.31 11.11 10.39
N LEU A 249 -3.04 11.83 9.29
CA LEU A 249 -2.62 13.24 9.32
C LEU A 249 -3.66 14.13 10.03
N LEU A 250 -4.95 13.82 9.87
CA LEU A 250 -6.06 14.55 10.46
C LEU A 250 -6.29 14.25 11.96
N LEU A 251 -5.66 13.19 12.48
CA LEU A 251 -5.77 12.75 13.87
C LEU A 251 -4.54 13.09 14.71
N LYS A 252 -3.55 13.80 14.14
CA LYS A 252 -2.38 14.25 14.89
C LYS A 252 -2.81 15.44 15.77
N PRO A 253 -2.87 15.30 17.11
CA PRO A 253 -3.11 16.47 17.95
C PRO A 253 -1.93 17.44 17.80
N SER A 254 -2.26 18.73 17.71
CA SER A 254 -1.34 19.87 17.76
C SER A 254 -0.42 19.83 18.98
#